data_AF-A0A8T4UY41-F1
#
_entry.id   AF-A0A8T4UY41-F1
#
_cell.length_a   1.000
_cell.length_b   1.000
_cell.length_c   1.000
_cell.angle_alpha   90.00
_cell.angle_beta   90.00
_cell.angle_gamma   90.00
#
_symmetry.space_group_name_H-M   'P 1'
#
loop_
_entity.id
_entity.type
_entity.pdbx_description
1 polymer ?
#
loop_
_entity_poly.entity_id
_entity_poly.type
_entity_poly.pdbx_seq_one_letter_code
_entity_poly.pdbx_strand_id
1 'polypeptide(L)' 'MIENCPDCKKSLHIGQHRFADGVFDVWYCKNCGFRKETPGTEVPRG' A
#
# COMPACT_ATOMS: atom_id res chain seq x y z
N MET A 1 8.98 -4.62 -7.96
CA MET A 1 8.33 -3.80 -6.92
C MET A 1 7.49 -2.77 -7.65
N ILE A 2 6.18 -2.69 -7.36
CA ILE A 2 5.28 -1.75 -8.06
C ILE A 2 5.23 -0.46 -7.23
N GLU A 3 6.14 0.47 -7.53
CA GLU A 3 6.16 1.80 -6.91
C GLU A 3 5.32 2.82 -7.71
N ASN A 4 4.81 2.43 -8.89
CA ASN A 4 4.09 3.32 -9.81
C ASN A 4 2.64 2.86 -10.05
N CYS A 5 1.68 3.81 -10.11
CA CYS A 5 0.27 3.56 -10.46
C CYS A 5 0.25 2.92 -11.87
N PRO A 6 -0.39 1.75 -12.07
CA PRO A 6 -0.46 1.12 -13.39
C PRO A 6 -1.24 1.99 -14.40
N ASP A 7 -2.10 2.87 -13.91
CA ASP A 7 -2.96 3.73 -14.72
C ASP A 7 -2.24 5.01 -15.18
N CYS A 8 -1.71 5.81 -14.23
CA CYS A 8 -1.10 7.10 -14.56
C CYS A 8 0.44 7.12 -14.49
N LYS A 9 1.08 5.99 -14.20
CA LYS A 9 2.54 5.82 -14.05
C LYS A 9 3.20 6.70 -12.98
N LYS A 10 2.44 7.49 -12.23
CA LYS A 10 2.96 8.29 -11.11
C LYS A 10 3.28 7.43 -9.90
N SER A 11 4.14 7.94 -9.02
CA SER A 11 4.50 7.27 -7.77
C SER A 11 3.27 7.03 -6.90
N LEU A 12 3.18 5.82 -6.36
CA LEU A 12 2.19 5.44 -5.35
C LEU A 12 2.66 5.95 -3.98
N HIS A 13 1.73 6.46 -3.19
CA HIS A 13 1.95 6.75 -1.79
C HIS A 13 1.61 5.52 -0.97
N ILE A 14 2.49 5.16 -0.05
CA ILE A 14 2.26 4.07 0.91
C ILE A 14 1.89 4.66 2.27
N GLY A 15 0.84 4.12 2.88
CA GLY A 15 0.43 4.42 4.25
C GLY A 15 0.18 3.12 5.00
N GLN A 16 0.76 3.00 6.19
CA GLN A 16 0.54 1.85 7.05
C GLN A 16 -0.68 2.09 7.95
N HIS A 17 -1.63 1.17 7.93
CA HIS A 17 -2.85 1.22 8.72
C HIS A 17 -2.89 0.02 9.66
N ARG A 18 -3.10 0.28 10.96
CA ARG A 18 -3.29 -0.76 11.96
C ARG A 18 -4.78 -1.02 12.13
N PHE A 19 -5.22 -2.21 11.75
CA PHE A 19 -6.57 -2.71 11.93
C PHE A 19 -6.61 -3.70 13.11
N ALA A 20 -7.81 -4.17 13.48
CA ALA A 20 -7.98 -5.16 14.55
C ALA A 20 -7.29 -6.51 14.23
N ASP A 21 -7.21 -6.85 12.93
CA ASP A 21 -6.66 -8.11 12.43
C ASP A 21 -5.14 -8.07 12.23
N GLY A 22 -4.54 -6.87 12.17
CA GLY A 22 -3.12 -6.72 11.88
C GLY A 22 -2.75 -5.38 11.28
N VAL A 23 -1.53 -5.29 10.77
CA VAL A 23 -1.01 -4.09 10.10
C VAL A 23 -1.09 -4.29 8.60
N PHE A 24 -1.62 -3.30 7.89
CA PHE A 24 -1.85 -3.34 6.45
C PHE A 24 -1.16 -2.17 5.76
N ASP A 25 -0.48 -2.46 4.67
CA ASP A 25 0.13 -1.44 3.82
C ASP A 25 -0.84 -1.05 2.70
N VAL A 26 -1.30 0.18 2.77
CA VAL A 26 -2.24 0.78 1.82
C VAL A 26 -1.46 1.63 0.84
N TRP A 27 -1.41 1.18 -0.41
CA TRP A 27 -0.84 1.91 -1.54
C TRP A 27 -1.95 2.69 -2.23
N TYR A 28 -1.78 3.99 -2.42
CA TYR A 28 -2.76 4.83 -3.09
C TYR A 28 -2.11 5.86 -3.99
N CYS A 29 -2.77 6.20 -5.09
CA CYS A 29 -2.33 7.25 -6.00
C CYS A 29 -3.26 8.44 -5.94
N LYS A 30 -2.72 9.61 -5.60
CA LYS A 30 -3.46 10.87 -5.51
C LYS A 30 -3.93 11.42 -6.87
N ASN A 31 -3.45 10.86 -7.98
CA ASN A 31 -3.72 11.35 -9.33
C ASN A 31 -4.83 10.56 -10.03
N CYS A 32 -4.69 9.23 -10.09
CA CYS A 32 -5.65 8.30 -10.73
C CYS A 32 -6.75 7.84 -9.75
N GLY A 33 -6.57 8.01 -8.43
CA GLY A 33 -7.47 7.44 -7.42
C GLY A 33 -7.26 5.93 -7.18
N PHE A 34 -6.26 5.33 -7.83
CA PHE A 34 -5.90 3.92 -7.64
C PHE A 34 -5.57 3.64 -6.18
N ARG A 35 -6.11 2.54 -5.62
CA ARG A 35 -5.84 2.07 -4.26
C ARG A 35 -5.61 0.56 -4.27
N LYS A 36 -4.61 0.10 -3.52
CA LYS A 36 -4.28 -1.30 -3.34
C LYS A 36 -3.92 -1.53 -1.87
N GLU A 37 -4.67 -2.39 -1.23
CA GLU A 37 -4.43 -2.82 0.15
C GLU A 37 -3.65 -4.13 0.11
N THR A 38 -2.55 -4.18 0.82
CA THR A 38 -1.74 -5.39 0.98
C THR A 38 -1.67 -5.67 2.48
N PRO A 39 -1.87 -6.93 2.92
CA PRO A 39 -1.48 -7.28 4.28
C PRO A 39 -0.02 -6.85 4.44
N GLY A 40 0.22 -5.96 5.39
CA GLY A 40 1.58 -5.55 5.68
C GLY A 40 2.26 -6.82 6.13
N THR A 41 3.39 -7.17 5.52
CA THR A 41 4.16 -8.30 6.01
C THR A 41 4.44 -8.00 7.47
N GLU A 42 3.72 -8.68 8.36
CA GLU A 42 4.17 -8.93 9.71
C GLU A 42 5.53 -9.58 9.51
N VAL A 43 6.59 -8.78 9.60
CA VAL A 43 7.94 -9.33 9.63
C VAL A 43 7.91 -10.27 10.83
N PRO A 44 8.03 -11.60 10.65
CA PRO A 44 8.08 -12.50 11.80
C PRO A 44 9.26 -11.99 12.62
N ARG A 45 8.98 -11.48 13.82
CA ARG A 45 10.01 -11.11 14.80
C ARG A 45 10.62 -12.41 15.29
N GLY A 46 11.47 -13.01 14.46
CA GLY A 46 12.39 -14.08 14.82
C GLY A 46 13.59 -13.51 15.55
#